data_AF-A0A9P9ICC7-F1
#
_entry.id   AF-A0A9P9ICC7-F1
#
_cell.length_a   1.000
_cell.length_b   1.000
_cell.length_c   1.000
_cell.angle_alpha   90.00
_cell.angle_beta   90.00
_cell.angle_gamma   90.00
#
_symmetry.space_group_name_H-M   'P 1'
#
loop_
_entity.id
_entity.type
_entity.pdbx_description
1 polymer ?
#
loop_
_entity_poly.entity_id
_entity_poly.type
_entity_poly.pdbx_seq_one_letter_code
_entity_poly.pdbx_strand_id
1 'polypeptide(L)'
;MWDDIDTSAIDYIVFDDMVDPIHKIHDWKSWISRQLEAESTDKFQHAKAHRWGKPCIIIANEHPGKAEDGLWWNKHVTTVILDSALF
;
A
#
# COMPACT_ATOMS: atom_id res chain seq x y z
N MET A 1 19.36 1.57 -0.14
CA MET A 1 18.83 1.32 1.22
C MET A 1 17.56 0.44 1.19
N TRP A 2 17.47 -0.50 0.24
CA TRP A 2 16.39 -1.51 0.16
C TRP A 2 16.92 -2.87 -0.32
N ASP A 3 18.12 -2.91 -0.92
CA ASP A 3 18.73 -4.12 -1.46
C ASP A 3 19.16 -5.14 -0.37
N ASP A 4 19.18 -4.73 0.89
CA ASP A 4 19.59 -5.57 2.04
C ASP A 4 18.38 -6.14 2.82
N ILE A 5 17.15 -5.80 2.43
CA ILE A 5 15.95 -6.29 3.13
C ILE A 5 15.51 -7.58 2.46
N ASP A 6 15.74 -8.71 3.12
CA ASP A 6 15.16 -9.99 2.73
C ASP A 6 13.64 -9.95 2.95
N THR A 7 12.90 -9.70 1.87
CA THR A 7 11.44 -9.66 1.91
C THR A 7 10.81 -11.05 2.05
N SER A 8 11.58 -12.15 1.96
CA SER A 8 11.04 -13.51 2.07
C SER A 8 10.43 -13.77 3.45
N ALA A 9 11.02 -13.20 4.51
CA ALA A 9 10.59 -13.33 5.90
C ALA A 9 9.51 -12.32 6.35
N ILE A 10 9.15 -11.34 5.50
CA ILE A 10 8.17 -10.30 5.85
C ILE A 10 6.78 -10.75 5.41
N ASP A 11 5.78 -10.80 6.29
CA ASP A 11 4.43 -11.26 5.90
C ASP A 11 3.54 -10.15 5.29
N TYR A 12 3.76 -8.90 5.69
CA TYR A 12 2.98 -7.74 5.26
C TYR A 12 3.74 -6.43 5.44
N ILE A 13 3.25 -5.36 4.79
CA ILE A 13 3.70 -3.98 4.97
C ILE A 13 2.57 -3.18 5.61
N VAL A 14 2.93 -2.21 6.43
CA VAL A 14 2.00 -1.23 7.00
C VAL A 14 2.34 0.15 6.45
N PHE A 15 1.35 0.79 5.81
CA PHE A 15 1.36 2.21 5.50
C PHE A 15 0.67 2.94 6.65
N ASP A 16 1.48 3.43 7.59
CA ASP A 16 1.02 4.18 8.76
C ASP A 16 0.89 5.67 8.45
N ASP A 17 -0.03 6.33 9.15
CA ASP A 17 -0.32 7.77 9.06
C ASP A 17 -0.39 8.32 7.62
N MET A 18 -1.16 7.64 6.77
CA MET A 18 -1.38 8.10 5.40
C MET A 18 -2.23 9.39 5.41
N VAL A 19 -1.54 10.54 5.37
CA VAL A 19 -2.16 11.88 5.31
C VAL A 19 -2.76 12.16 3.94
N ASP A 20 -2.10 11.65 2.88
CA ASP A 20 -2.51 11.85 1.51
C ASP A 20 -3.33 10.65 0.98
N PRO A 21 -4.30 10.88 0.08
CA PRO A 21 -5.00 9.80 -0.59
C PRO A 21 -4.03 8.85 -1.28
N ILE A 22 -4.28 7.55 -1.16
CA ILE A 22 -3.36 6.52 -1.68
C ILE A 22 -3.14 6.60 -3.20
N HIS A 23 -4.07 7.20 -3.93
CA HIS A 23 -3.96 7.43 -5.37
C HIS A 23 -2.81 8.36 -5.78
N LYS A 24 -2.23 9.11 -4.83
CA LYS A 24 -1.04 9.93 -5.08
C LYS A 24 0.25 9.11 -5.09
N ILE A 25 0.23 7.89 -4.56
CA ILE A 25 1.34 6.95 -4.68
C ILE A 25 1.33 6.38 -6.09
N HIS A 26 2.44 6.54 -6.81
CA HIS A 26 2.59 5.92 -8.12
C HIS A 26 2.46 4.40 -8.00
N ASP A 27 1.70 3.77 -8.90
CA ASP A 27 1.53 2.31 -8.95
C ASP A 27 0.89 1.69 -7.68
N TRP A 28 0.18 2.48 -6.87
CA TRP A 28 -0.42 2.04 -5.59
C TRP A 28 -1.34 0.80 -5.73
N LYS A 29 -1.97 0.59 -6.89
CA LYS A 29 -2.78 -0.61 -7.16
C LYS A 29 -1.93 -1.87 -7.06
N SER A 30 -0.70 -1.85 -7.58
CA SER A 30 0.20 -3.00 -7.58
C SER A 30 0.64 -3.37 -6.16
N TRP A 31 0.82 -2.35 -5.31
CA TRP A 31 1.07 -2.53 -3.87
C TRP A 31 -0.10 -3.20 -3.14
N ILE A 32 -1.35 -2.79 -3.41
CA ILE A 32 -2.52 -3.27 -2.67
C ILE A 32 -3.11 -4.56 -3.26
N SER A 33 -3.01 -4.76 -4.57
CA SER A 33 -3.64 -5.88 -5.29
C SER A 33 -2.85 -7.19 -5.23
N ARG A 34 -1.84 -7.29 -4.36
CA ARG A 34 -0.94 -8.46 -4.24
C ARG A 34 -0.29 -8.82 -5.57
N GLN A 35 -0.03 -7.83 -6.44
CA GLN A 35 0.73 -8.09 -7.65
C GLN A 35 2.16 -8.49 -7.27
N LEU A 36 2.70 -9.46 -8.03
CA LEU A 36 4.00 -10.06 -7.75
C LEU A 36 5.12 -9.01 -7.79
N GLU A 37 4.97 -7.99 -8.63
CA GLU A 37 5.94 -6.93 -8.83
C GLU A 37 5.30 -5.57 -8.52
N ALA A 38 6.00 -4.76 -7.74
CA ALA A 38 5.63 -3.37 -7.47
C ALA A 38 6.87 -2.49 -7.66
N GLU A 39 6.72 -1.34 -8.31
CA GLU A 39 7.85 -0.45 -8.57
C GLU A 39 7.92 0.66 -7.51
N SER A 40 9.12 0.94 -7.01
CA SER A 40 9.40 2.18 -6.27
C SER A 40 10.52 2.94 -6.95
N THR A 41 10.33 4.24 -7.12
CA THR A 41 11.35 5.15 -7.63
C THR A 41 11.75 6.12 -6.53
N ASP A 42 13.01 6.03 -6.11
CA ASP A 42 13.61 7.07 -5.27
C ASP A 42 13.95 8.29 -6.14
N LYS A 43 13.75 9.49 -5.61
CA LYS A 43 13.91 10.77 -6.33
C LYS A 43 15.30 10.94 -6.96
N PHE A 44 16.31 10.24 -6.44
CA PHE A 44 17.69 10.31 -6.91
C PHE A 44 18.24 8.99 -7.45
N GLN A 45 17.44 7.92 -7.53
CA GLN A 45 17.88 6.61 -8.04
C GLN A 45 16.98 6.11 -9.16
N HIS A 46 17.48 5.13 -9.91
CA HIS A 46 16.67 4.44 -10.90
C HIS A 46 15.51 3.69 -10.23
N ALA A 47 14.40 3.60 -10.96
CA ALA A 47 13.27 2.75 -10.64
C ALA A 47 13.73 1.34 -10.25
N LYS A 48 13.20 0.82 -9.15
CA LYS A 48 13.44 -0.55 -8.70
C LYS A 48 12.13 -1.32 -8.64
N ALA A 49 12.12 -2.48 -9.29
CA ALA A 49 11.05 -3.46 -9.19
C ALA A 49 11.28 -4.31 -7.93
N HIS A 50 10.28 -4.34 -7.05
CA HIS A 50 10.25 -5.16 -5.85
C HIS A 50 9.34 -6.34 -6.07
N ARG A 51 9.81 -7.55 -5.69
CA ARG A 51 8.92 -8.70 -5.57
C ARG A 51 8.16 -8.61 -4.25
N TRP A 52 6.92 -8.14 -4.32
CA TRP A 52 6.07 -8.00 -3.14
C TRP A 52 5.07 -9.16 -3.06
N GLY A 53 3.98 -9.14 -3.84
CA GLY A 53 2.98 -10.21 -3.87
C GLY A 53 2.25 -10.48 -2.55
N LYS A 54 2.54 -9.70 -1.50
CA LYS A 54 2.08 -9.90 -0.12
C LYS A 54 1.02 -8.86 0.26
N PRO A 55 0.21 -9.10 1.30
CA PRO A 55 -0.81 -8.15 1.71
C PRO A 55 -0.20 -6.85 2.25
N CYS A 56 -0.90 -5.73 2.02
CA CYS A 56 -0.61 -4.43 2.60
C CYS A 56 -1.72 -4.00 3.55
N ILE A 57 -1.35 -3.36 4.65
CA ILE A 57 -2.26 -2.73 5.61
C ILE A 57 -2.11 -1.23 5.49
N ILE A 58 -3.22 -0.53 5.40
CA ILE A 58 -3.25 0.94 5.30
C ILE A 58 -4.04 1.46 6.48
N ILE A 59 -3.43 2.39 7.21
CA ILE A 59 -4.04 3.06 8.34
C ILE A 59 -4.17 4.54 7.96
N ALA A 60 -5.38 5.05 8.00
CA ALA A 60 -5.69 6.42 7.63
C ALA A 60 -6.92 6.92 8.40
N ASN A 61 -6.90 8.20 8.76
CA ASN A 61 -8.04 8.87 9.39
C ASN A 61 -9.17 9.15 8.40
N GLU A 62 -8.83 9.29 7.12
CA GLU A 62 -9.79 9.43 6.03
C GLU A 62 -9.81 8.15 5.18
N HIS A 63 -10.97 7.83 4.59
CA HIS A 63 -11.10 6.65 3.75
C HIS A 63 -10.11 6.72 2.56
N PRO A 64 -9.08 5.84 2.49
CA PRO A 64 -7.98 6.00 1.54
C PRO A 64 -8.42 5.84 0.08
N GLY A 65 -9.47 5.06 -0.17
CA GLY A 65 -10.09 4.87 -1.50
C GLY A 65 -11.18 5.89 -1.89
N LYS A 66 -11.30 7.05 -1.22
CA LYS A 66 -12.44 7.97 -1.43
C LYS A 66 -12.49 8.63 -2.82
N ALA A 67 -11.34 8.74 -3.50
CA ALA A 67 -11.22 9.35 -4.84
C ALA A 67 -11.15 8.30 -5.97
N GLU A 68 -11.24 7.02 -5.63
CA GLU A 68 -11.04 5.89 -6.52
C GLU A 68 -12.34 5.41 -7.18
N ASP A 69 -12.18 4.64 -8.26
CA ASP A 69 -13.23 3.77 -8.79
C ASP A 69 -13.64 2.77 -7.70
N GLY A 70 -14.63 3.14 -6.89
CA GLY A 70 -15.03 2.39 -5.69
C GLY A 70 -15.35 0.93 -5.96
N LEU A 71 -15.68 0.58 -7.21
CA LEU A 71 -15.82 -0.79 -7.68
C LEU A 71 -14.52 -1.59 -7.58
N TRP A 72 -13.39 -1.01 -7.99
CA TRP A 72 -12.09 -1.65 -7.86
C TRP A 72 -11.73 -1.82 -6.39
N TRP A 73 -11.87 -0.74 -5.60
CA TRP A 73 -11.54 -0.77 -4.17
C TRP A 73 -12.30 -1.88 -3.44
N ASN A 74 -13.61 -1.92 -3.59
CA ASN A 74 -14.47 -2.91 -2.92
C ASN A 74 -14.21 -4.35 -3.37
N LYS A 75 -13.63 -4.55 -4.56
CA LYS A 75 -13.29 -5.89 -5.09
C LYS A 75 -11.94 -6.39 -4.59
N HIS A 76 -10.99 -5.48 -4.34
CA HIS A 76 -9.60 -5.82 -4.06
C HIS A 76 -9.16 -5.54 -2.62
N VAL A 77 -9.93 -4.75 -1.87
CA VAL A 77 -9.55 -4.26 -0.54
C VAL A 77 -10.63 -4.59 0.49
N THR A 78 -10.21 -5.15 1.63
CA THR A 78 -11.05 -5.26 2.81
C THR A 78 -10.90 -3.99 3.64
N THR A 79 -12.01 -3.26 3.84
CA THR A 79 -12.01 -2.01 4.60
C THR A 79 -12.57 -2.25 6.00
N VAL A 80 -11.82 -1.85 7.02
CA VAL A 80 -12.26 -1.86 8.42
C VAL A 80 -12.33 -0.42 8.89
N ILE A 81 -13.49 -0.01 9.42
CA ILE A 81 -13.72 1.33 9.95
C ILE A 81 -13.73 1.24 11.47
N LEU A 82 -12.88 2.03 12.11
CA LEU A 82 -12.87 2.21 13.56
C LEU A 82 -13.67 3.48 13.87
N ASP A 83 -14.75 3.33 14.63
CA ASP A 83 -15.63 4.43 15.06
C ASP A 83 -15.17 5.08 16.38
N SER A 84 -14.21 4.45 17.05
CA SER A 84 -13.67 4.82 18.34
C SER A 84 -12.21 4.36 18.45
N ALA A 85 -11.46 5.00 19.33
CA ALA A 85 -10.09 4.58 19.63
C ALA A 85 -10.09 3.16 20.21
N LEU A 86 -9.08 2.36 19.85
CA LEU A 86 -8.93 0.99 20.34
C LEU A 86 -8.55 0.94 21.83
N PHE A 87 -8.07 2.06 22.40
CA PHE A 87 -7.61 2.19 23.78
C PHE A 87 -7.97 3.56 24.36
#